data_AF-A0A9R0XJR1-F1
#
_entry.id   AF-A0A9R0XJR1-F1
#
_cell.length_a   1.000
_cell.length_b   1.000
_cell.length_c   1.000
_cell.angle_alpha   90.00
_cell.angle_beta   90.00
_cell.angle_gamma   90.00
#
_symmetry.space_group_name_H-M   'P 1'
#
loop_
_entity.id
_entity.type
_entity.pdbx_description
1 polymer ?
#
loop_
_entity_poly.entity_id
_entity_poly.type
_entity_poly.pdbx_seq_one_letter_code
_entity_poly.pdbx_strand_id
1 'polypeptide(L)'
;MAGVTISRNAGLSLHRTCVKPKDAPASKAAELLVCRSLGIVKNGEDVTAAALDAFAERFKDQLPQEVINSMRKLFKLDDGQAAGVEDALIQHGGAGVMDMEGPDGGAAALLAAI
;
A
#
# COMPACT_ATOMS: atom_id res chain seq x y z
N MET A 1 24.22 22.43 -18.53
CA MET A 1 25.57 21.97 -18.17
C MET A 1 26.17 23.00 -17.22
N ALA A 2 26.43 22.64 -15.96
CA ALA A 2 27.04 23.57 -15.01
C ALA A 2 28.56 23.60 -15.24
N GLY A 3 29.08 24.73 -15.69
CA GLY A 3 30.51 24.93 -15.94
C GLY A 3 31.22 25.50 -14.72
N VAL A 4 32.51 25.19 -14.59
CA VAL A 4 33.43 25.90 -13.70
C VAL A 4 34.34 26.75 -14.58
N THR A 5 34.36 28.06 -14.36
CA THR A 5 35.27 28.97 -15.07
C THR A 5 36.49 29.22 -14.20
N ILE A 6 37.68 29.04 -14.78
CA ILE A 6 38.97 29.25 -14.10
C ILE A 6 39.65 30.46 -14.77
N SER A 7 39.82 31.54 -14.01
CA SER A 7 40.53 32.74 -14.46
C SER A 7 42.01 32.67 -14.10
N ARG A 8 42.90 33.07 -15.02
CA ARG A 8 44.36 32.91 -14.89
C ARG A 8 45.11 34.15 -14.39
N ASN A 9 44.43 35.22 -14.00
CA ASN A 9 45.09 36.40 -13.44
C ASN A 9 45.19 36.31 -11.91
N ALA A 10 46.40 35.97 -11.43
CA ALA A 10 46.88 36.20 -10.07
C ALA A 10 46.02 35.69 -8.89
N GLY A 11 45.49 34.47 -9.02
CA GLY A 11 44.82 33.75 -7.93
C GLY A 11 43.82 32.73 -8.49
N LEU A 12 43.80 31.52 -7.94
CA LEU A 12 42.87 30.47 -8.39
C LEU A 12 41.48 30.77 -7.82
N SER A 13 40.72 31.60 -8.52
CA SER A 13 39.33 31.92 -8.17
C SER A 13 38.39 30.89 -8.80
N LEU A 14 37.59 30.22 -7.96
CA LEU A 14 36.60 29.21 -8.34
C LEU A 14 35.20 29.83 -8.28
N HIS A 15 34.69 30.32 -9.41
CA HIS A 15 33.32 30.81 -9.50
C HIS A 15 32.37 29.68 -9.90
N ARG A 16 31.52 29.24 -8.96
CA ARG A 16 30.38 28.37 -9.30
C ARG A 16 29.32 29.21 -10.00
N THR A 17 29.12 29.00 -11.30
CA THR A 17 27.92 29.50 -11.97
C THR A 17 26.74 28.64 -11.51
N CYS A 18 26.15 29.03 -10.38
CA CYS A 18 24.90 28.44 -9.92
C CYS A 18 23.78 28.98 -10.81
N VAL A 19 23.27 28.15 -11.72
CA VAL A 19 21.93 28.37 -12.27
C VAL A 19 21.00 28.19 -11.08
N LYS A 20 20.51 29.30 -10.51
CA LYS A 20 19.63 29.25 -9.35
C LYS A 20 18.42 28.39 -9.72
N PRO A 21 18.19 27.23 -9.08
CA PRO A 21 16.95 26.53 -9.27
C PRO A 21 15.83 27.45 -8.78
N LYS A 22 14.83 27.64 -9.64
CA LYS A 22 13.61 28.41 -9.40
C LYS A 22 13.06 28.12 -8.00
N ASP A 23 12.63 29.16 -7.27
CA ASP A 23 12.30 29.21 -5.84
C ASP A 23 11.34 28.10 -5.34
N ALA A 24 11.83 26.87 -5.26
CA ALA A 24 11.17 25.82 -4.54
C ALA A 24 11.60 25.95 -3.07
N PRO A 25 10.66 25.94 -2.10
CA PRO A 25 11.01 25.93 -0.69
C PRO A 25 11.96 24.76 -0.41
N ALA A 26 12.99 24.97 0.41
CA ALA A 26 14.08 24.01 0.64
C ALA A 26 13.58 22.61 1.00
N SER A 27 12.46 22.52 1.71
CA SER A 27 11.75 21.27 2.02
C SER A 27 11.35 20.49 0.76
N LYS A 28 10.74 21.14 -0.24
CA LYS A 28 10.37 20.49 -1.51
C LYS A 28 11.59 20.07 -2.34
N ALA A 29 12.66 20.84 -2.29
CA ALA A 29 13.91 20.47 -2.97
C ALA A 29 14.57 19.24 -2.34
N ALA A 30 14.55 19.15 -1.00
CA ALA A 30 15.06 17.98 -0.28
C ALA A 30 14.19 16.74 -0.54
N GLU A 31 12.87 16.88 -0.49
CA GLU A 31 11.91 15.82 -0.82
C GLU A 31 12.15 15.23 -2.22
N LEU A 32 12.23 16.08 -3.25
CA LEU A 32 12.53 15.65 -4.62
C LEU A 32 13.87 14.91 -4.75
N LEU A 33 14.90 15.35 -4.02
CA LEU A 33 16.21 14.71 -4.03
C LEU A 33 16.13 13.32 -3.39
N VAL A 34 15.46 13.21 -2.23
CA VAL A 34 15.26 11.92 -1.54
C VAL A 34 14.47 10.95 -2.42
N CYS A 35 13.32 11.36 -2.96
CA CYS A 35 12.51 10.52 -3.84
C CYS A 35 13.27 10.07 -5.10
N ARG A 36 14.06 10.95 -5.71
CA ARG A 36 14.93 10.59 -6.84
C ARG A 36 16.05 9.63 -6.43
N SER A 37 16.66 9.84 -5.27
CA SER A 37 17.74 8.96 -4.77
C SER A 37 17.25 7.56 -4.43
N LEU A 38 16.00 7.44 -3.97
CA LEU A 38 15.32 6.18 -3.70
C LEU A 38 14.74 5.52 -4.96
N GLY A 39 14.83 6.16 -6.13
CA GLY A 39 14.27 5.66 -7.39
C GLY A 39 12.74 5.73 -7.49
N ILE A 40 12.07 6.42 -6.57
CA ILE A 40 10.62 6.63 -6.55
C ILE A 40 10.20 7.55 -7.71
N VAL A 41 11.03 8.54 -8.04
CA VAL A 41 10.78 9.51 -9.12
C VAL A 41 11.87 9.42 -10.18
N LYS A 42 11.49 9.17 -11.44
CA LYS A 42 12.40 9.16 -12.61
C LYS A 42 11.93 10.22 -13.59
N ASN A 43 12.84 11.11 -14.00
CA ASN A 43 12.54 12.24 -14.91
C ASN A 43 11.40 13.17 -14.45
N GLY A 44 11.15 13.26 -13.15
CA GLY A 44 10.06 14.08 -12.59
C GLY A 44 8.69 13.38 -12.56
N GLU A 45 8.62 12.12 -13.00
CA GLU A 45 7.43 11.29 -12.93
C GLU A 45 7.57 10.27 -11.81
N ASP A 46 6.51 10.11 -11.02
CA ASP A 46 6.43 9.08 -9.98
C ASP A 46 6.30 7.71 -10.65
N VAL A 47 7.33 6.89 -10.47
CA VAL A 47 7.43 5.57 -11.08
C VAL A 47 6.65 4.54 -10.27
N THR A 48 6.26 4.85 -9.02
CA THR A 48 5.63 3.86 -8.14
C THR A 48 4.24 3.49 -8.61
N ALA A 49 3.37 4.46 -8.94
CA ALA A 49 2.03 4.16 -9.42
C ALA A 49 2.07 3.35 -10.74
N ALA A 50 2.83 3.81 -11.73
CA ALA A 50 2.96 3.13 -13.01
C ALA A 50 3.60 1.72 -12.88
N ALA A 51 4.57 1.55 -11.99
CA ALA A 51 5.18 0.23 -11.74
C ALA A 51 4.22 -0.70 -11.01
N LEU A 52 3.42 -0.21 -10.06
CA LEU A 52 2.39 -0.98 -9.39
C LEU A 52 1.27 -1.39 -10.34
N ASP A 53 0.85 -0.50 -11.24
CA ASP A 53 -0.13 -0.82 -12.28
C ASP A 53 0.40 -1.87 -13.26
N ALA A 54 1.65 -1.72 -13.73
CA ALA A 54 2.30 -2.70 -14.59
C ALA A 54 2.54 -4.04 -13.89
N PHE A 55 2.81 -4.02 -12.58
CA PHE A 55 2.90 -5.23 -11.76
C PHE A 55 1.54 -5.89 -11.63
N ALA A 56 0.49 -5.13 -11.27
CA ALA A 56 -0.88 -5.62 -11.15
C ALA A 56 -1.37 -6.23 -12.46
N GLU A 57 -1.02 -5.65 -13.61
CA GLU A 57 -1.28 -6.23 -14.94
C GLU A 57 -0.74 -7.64 -15.12
N ARG A 58 0.38 -7.98 -14.50
CA ARG A 58 0.93 -9.35 -14.54
C ARG A 58 0.11 -10.36 -13.73
N PHE A 59 -0.78 -9.90 -12.84
CA PHE A 59 -1.68 -10.74 -12.05
C PHE A 59 -3.14 -10.66 -12.54
N LYS A 60 -3.43 -9.90 -13.61
CA LYS A 60 -4.78 -9.83 -14.21
C LYS A 60 -5.15 -11.09 -14.98
N ASP A 61 -4.15 -11.83 -15.45
CA ASP A 61 -4.37 -13.13 -16.09
C ASP A 61 -4.69 -14.20 -15.04
N GLN A 62 -5.58 -15.12 -15.40
CA GLN A 62 -5.90 -16.24 -14.53
C GLN A 62 -4.62 -17.05 -14.26
N LEU A 63 -4.31 -17.25 -12.97
CA LEU A 63 -3.15 -18.05 -12.58
C LEU A 63 -3.19 -19.43 -13.26
N PRO A 64 -2.05 -19.98 -13.70
CA PRO A 64 -2.01 -21.32 -14.26
C PRO A 64 -2.64 -22.33 -13.31
N GLN A 65 -3.41 -23.29 -13.85
CA GLN A 65 -4.12 -24.27 -13.04
C GLN A 65 -3.19 -25.05 -12.10
N GLU A 66 -1.95 -25.28 -12.51
CA GLU A 66 -0.92 -25.91 -11.67
C GLU A 66 -0.61 -25.10 -10.39
N VAL A 67 -0.51 -23.77 -10.51
CA VAL A 67 -0.25 -22.87 -9.37
C VAL A 67 -1.46 -22.83 -8.45
N ILE A 68 -2.67 -22.76 -9.03
CA ILE A 68 -3.92 -22.80 -8.28
C ILE A 68 -4.03 -24.10 -7.48
N ASN A 69 -3.80 -25.24 -8.13
CA ASN A 69 -3.85 -26.56 -7.49
C ASN A 69 -2.78 -26.72 -6.40
N SER A 70 -1.59 -26.16 -6.63
CA SER A 70 -0.52 -26.16 -5.63
C SER A 70 -0.88 -25.33 -4.41
N MET A 71 -1.46 -24.13 -4.60
CA MET A 71 -1.94 -23.29 -3.50
C MET A 71 -3.10 -23.96 -2.75
N ARG A 72 -4.07 -24.56 -3.46
CA ARG A 72 -5.16 -25.34 -2.84
C ARG A 72 -4.63 -26.48 -1.97
N LYS A 73 -3.61 -27.19 -2.45
CA LYS A 73 -2.96 -28.27 -1.71
C LYS A 73 -2.15 -27.76 -0.51
N LEU A 74 -1.44 -26.64 -0.67
CA LEU A 74 -0.65 -26.02 0.40
C LEU A 74 -1.53 -25.60 1.58
N PHE A 75 -2.67 -24.98 1.27
CA PHE A 75 -3.63 -24.50 2.28
C PHE A 75 -4.70 -25.54 2.65
N LYS A 76 -4.65 -26.75 2.08
CA LYS A 76 -5.64 -27.81 2.29
C LYS A 76 -7.09 -27.36 2.06
N LEU A 77 -7.32 -26.51 1.07
CA LEU A 77 -8.65 -25.94 0.79
C LEU A 77 -9.67 -26.98 0.32
N ASP A 78 -9.21 -28.04 -0.35
CA ASP A 78 -10.07 -29.13 -0.82
C ASP A 78 -10.07 -30.33 0.15
N ASP A 79 -9.71 -30.12 1.42
CA ASP A 79 -9.73 -31.17 2.44
C ASP A 79 -11.17 -31.43 2.91
N GLY A 80 -11.81 -32.44 2.31
CA GLY A 80 -13.18 -32.83 2.64
C GLY A 80 -13.40 -33.23 4.11
N GLN A 81 -12.35 -33.60 4.84
CA GLN A 81 -12.46 -33.86 6.28
C GLN A 81 -12.60 -32.54 7.06
N ALA A 82 -11.83 -31.51 6.70
CA ALA A 82 -11.95 -30.19 7.31
C ALA A 82 -13.33 -29.57 7.05
N ALA A 83 -13.83 -29.67 5.82
CA ALA A 83 -15.18 -29.22 5.47
C ALA A 83 -16.26 -30.01 6.24
N GLY A 84 -16.11 -31.33 6.39
CA GLY A 84 -17.05 -32.13 7.17
C GLY A 84 -17.06 -31.80 8.66
N VAL A 85 -15.91 -31.45 9.24
CA VAL A 85 -15.81 -30.97 10.62
C VAL A 85 -16.42 -29.58 10.77
N GLU A 86 -16.18 -28.67 9.83
CA GLU A 86 -16.83 -27.35 9.78
C GLU A 86 -18.35 -27.48 9.74
N ASP A 87 -18.90 -28.28 8.81
CA ASP A 87 -20.33 -28.54 8.70
C ASP A 87 -20.90 -29.16 9.98
N ALA A 88 -20.19 -30.11 10.58
CA ALA A 88 -20.60 -30.72 11.85
C ALA A 88 -20.59 -29.72 13.01
N LEU A 89 -19.63 -28.79 13.04
CA LEU A 89 -19.56 -27.72 14.05
C LEU A 89 -20.66 -26.68 13.83
N ILE A 90 -20.98 -26.31 12.60
CA ILE A 90 -22.13 -25.46 12.27
C ILE A 90 -23.43 -26.13 12.69
N GLN A 91 -23.59 -27.42 12.39
CA GLN A 91 -24.76 -28.21 12.77
C GLN A 91 -24.87 -28.37 14.30
N HIS A 92 -23.76 -28.59 14.99
CA HIS A 92 -23.71 -28.73 16.44
C HIS A 92 -23.89 -27.38 17.17
N GLY A 93 -23.45 -26.28 16.56
CA GLY A 93 -23.60 -24.92 17.11
C GLY A 93 -25.02 -24.36 16.96
N GLY A 94 -25.77 -24.79 15.94
CA GLY A 94 -27.14 -24.36 15.67
C GLY A 94 -27.27 -22.86 15.35
N ALA A 95 -28.38 -22.46 14.72
CA ALA A 95 -28.68 -21.07 14.34
C ALA A 95 -28.86 -20.10 15.54
N GLY A 96 -28.62 -20.54 16.77
CA GLY A 96 -28.96 -19.83 18.01
C GLY A 96 -27.77 -19.25 18.81
N VAL A 97 -26.52 -19.39 18.35
CA VAL A 97 -25.33 -18.86 19.08
C VAL A 97 -24.91 -17.46 18.59
N MET A 98 -25.78 -16.76 17.84
CA MET A 98 -25.56 -15.35 17.47
C MET A 98 -26.54 -14.36 18.10
N ASP A 99 -27.50 -14.82 18.94
CA ASP A 99 -28.12 -13.91 19.90
C ASP A 99 -27.12 -13.67 21.05
N MET A 100 -26.07 -12.90 20.75
CA MET A 100 -25.36 -12.16 21.79
C MET A 100 -26.36 -11.15 22.34
N GLU A 101 -27.07 -11.58 23.37
CA GLU A 101 -27.82 -10.71 24.27
C GLU A 101 -26.90 -9.56 24.69
N GLY A 102 -27.18 -8.36 24.17
CA GLY A 102 -26.47 -7.15 24.53
C GLY A 102 -26.63 -6.90 26.03
N PRO A 103 -25.55 -6.61 26.76
CA PRO A 103 -25.64 -6.41 28.19
C PRO A 103 -26.27 -5.05 28.50
N ASP A 104 -27.11 -5.11 29.52
CA ASP A 104 -27.52 -4.05 30.45
C ASP A 104 -28.86 -3.36 30.18
N GLY A 105 -29.77 -3.60 31.13
CA GLY A 105 -31.01 -2.87 31.25
C GLY A 105 -30.80 -1.45 31.74
N GLY A 106 -31.81 -0.61 31.49
CA GLY A 106 -31.93 0.69 32.12
C GLY A 106 -32.29 1.80 31.15
N ALA A 107 -33.59 2.13 31.14
CA ALA A 107 -34.20 3.45 30.89
C ALA A 107 -35.36 3.42 29.90
N ALA A 108 -36.39 4.21 30.26
CA ALA A 108 -37.53 4.66 29.47
C ALA A 108 -38.78 3.76 29.40
N ALA A 109 -39.23 3.29 30.57
CA ALA A 109 -40.68 3.28 30.83
C ALA A 109 -41.11 4.68 31.30
N LEU A 110 -41.07 5.66 30.39
CA LEU A 110 -41.76 6.94 30.58
C LEU A 110 -41.96 7.62 29.23
N LEU A 111 -43.14 7.44 28.64
CA LEU A 111 -43.92 8.56 28.13
C LEU A 111 -45.34 8.10 27.78
N ALA A 112 -46.26 8.78 28.44
CA ALA A 112 -47.68 8.73 28.23
C ALA A 112 -48.08 9.32 26.87
N ALA A 113 -49.13 8.76 26.29
CA ALA A 113 -50.20 9.47 25.60
C ALA A 113 -51.46 8.69 25.98
N ILE A 114 -52.28 9.15 26.94
CA ILE A 114 -53.39 10.11 26.73
C ILE A 114 -54.03 9.92 25.36
#